data_AF-A5UTB9-F1
#
_entry.id   AF-A5UTB9-F1
#
_cell.length_a   1.000
_cell.length_b   1.000
_cell.length_c   1.000
_cell.angle_alpha   90.00
_cell.angle_beta   90.00
_cell.angle_gamma   90.00
#
_symmetry.space_group_name_H-M   'P 1'
#
loop_
_entity.id
_entity.type
_entity.pdbx_description
1 polymer ?
#
loop_
_entity_poly.entity_id
_entity_poly.type
_entity_poly.pdbx_seq_one_letter_code
_entity_poly.pdbx_strand_id
1 'polypeptide(L)'
;MNLTITLAIVNAMTIETDVFSTTYYRWRSGIESDRDSLFQRIEYLRLSVPRSHANSFPKIGKDVEARILTKICGYNKKFKDFYSSRGKSIYYHSGGRYWRKALLEKLSSHYKGISVDRRAAPIAFCLLNSQLFYWYWITNSNCMDVVSREVDEMPIFDFAMSSPEIFTNLQSEILRAYSRHSEIRQRRGAIILTDETNFDVKHSKPIIDEIDRVLARHYGFTDEELDFIINYDIKYRMGSDAAEDEE
;
A
#
# COMPACT_ATOMS: atom_id res chain seq x y z
N MET A 1 14.94 -1.18 11.01
CA MET A 1 14.52 0.09 11.66
C MET A 1 13.93 1.03 10.63
N ASN A 2 13.12 1.99 11.06
CA ASN A 2 12.41 2.92 10.17
C ASN A 2 12.60 4.37 10.66
N LEU A 3 12.61 5.35 9.76
CA LEU A 3 12.75 6.79 10.06
C LEU A 3 11.89 7.62 9.10
N THR A 4 11.17 8.59 9.66
CA THR A 4 10.59 9.71 8.93
C THR A 4 10.75 10.96 9.78
N ILE A 5 11.11 12.08 9.16
CA ILE A 5 11.25 13.37 9.83
C ILE A 5 10.22 14.32 9.25
N THR A 6 9.50 15.02 10.12
CA THR A 6 8.61 16.12 9.72
C THR A 6 9.07 17.37 10.45
N LEU A 7 9.29 18.44 9.70
CA LEU A 7 9.67 19.76 10.21
C LEU A 7 8.53 20.74 9.93
N ALA A 8 8.14 21.51 10.93
CA ALA A 8 7.17 22.58 10.79
C ALA A 8 7.85 23.91 11.13
N ILE A 9 7.89 24.81 10.15
CA ILE A 9 8.40 26.18 10.32
C ILE A 9 7.19 27.08 10.53
N VAL A 10 7.05 27.59 11.74
CA VAL A 10 5.98 28.51 12.10
C VAL A 10 6.47 29.92 11.89
N ASN A 11 5.87 30.65 10.94
CA ASN A 11 6.15 32.06 10.77
C ASN A 11 5.22 32.89 11.67
N ALA A 12 5.81 33.52 12.70
CA ALA A 12 5.08 34.33 13.68
C ALA A 12 4.30 35.51 13.06
N MET A 13 4.64 35.92 11.83
CA MET A 13 3.98 37.05 11.16
C MET A 13 2.88 36.65 10.17
N THR A 14 2.84 35.41 9.66
CA THR A 14 1.92 35.04 8.56
C THR A 14 0.86 34.00 8.93
N ILE A 15 0.86 33.41 10.14
CA ILE A 15 -0.01 32.29 10.56
C ILE A 15 0.17 31.01 9.69
N GLU A 16 0.80 31.12 8.53
CA GLU A 16 1.18 30.02 7.67
C GLU A 16 2.30 29.20 8.29
N THR A 17 2.13 27.88 8.22
CA THR A 17 3.11 26.89 8.67
C THR A 17 3.64 26.16 7.44
N ASP A 18 4.94 26.28 7.21
CA ASP A 18 5.60 25.48 6.19
C ASP A 18 5.97 24.13 6.77
N VAL A 19 5.41 23.08 6.19
CA VAL A 19 5.67 21.71 6.61
C VAL A 19 6.58 21.05 5.59
N PHE A 20 7.66 20.45 6.07
CA PHE A 20 8.56 19.63 5.28
C PHE A 20 8.51 18.21 5.81
N SER A 21 8.57 17.22 4.93
CA SER A 21 8.68 15.83 5.34
C SER A 21 9.69 15.09 4.48
N THR A 22 10.07 13.92 4.96
CA THR A 22 10.95 12.99 4.29
C THR A 22 10.14 11.80 3.79
N THR A 23 10.69 11.04 2.85
CA THR A 23 10.14 9.73 2.54
C THR A 23 10.22 8.84 3.79
N TYR A 24 9.46 7.76 3.79
CA TYR A 24 9.68 6.70 4.75
C TYR A 24 11.00 5.97 4.45
N TYR A 25 11.98 6.07 5.35
CA TYR A 25 13.25 5.39 5.23
C TYR A 25 13.28 4.14 6.07
N ARG A 26 13.57 3.01 5.44
CA ARG A 26 14.01 1.81 6.16
C ARG A 26 15.54 1.79 6.22
N TRP A 27 16.08 1.28 7.32
CA TRP A 27 17.52 1.10 7.48
C TRP A 27 17.80 -0.11 8.38
N ARG A 28 18.92 -0.79 8.12
CA ARG A 28 19.37 -1.94 8.92
C ARG A 28 20.07 -1.45 10.17
N SER A 29 19.61 -1.92 11.33
CA SER A 29 20.31 -1.79 12.60
C SER A 29 21.01 -3.10 12.91
N GLY A 30 22.33 -3.09 13.10
CA GLY A 30 23.09 -4.31 13.35
C GLY A 30 24.57 -4.13 13.04
N ILE A 31 25.29 -5.23 12.86
CA ILE A 31 26.73 -5.23 12.52
C ILE A 31 26.94 -4.56 11.15
N GLU A 32 26.10 -4.89 10.17
CA GLU A 32 26.04 -4.19 8.87
C GLU A 32 24.98 -3.09 8.92
N SER A 33 25.31 -2.00 9.62
CA SER A 33 24.42 -0.87 9.83
C SER A 33 24.61 0.21 8.78
N ASP A 34 23.50 0.66 8.21
CA ASP A 34 23.45 1.82 7.32
C ASP A 34 23.32 3.15 8.10
N ARG A 35 23.48 3.15 9.44
CA ARG A 35 23.17 4.30 10.32
C ARG A 35 24.05 5.51 10.06
N ASP A 36 25.34 5.33 9.86
CA ASP A 36 26.30 6.44 9.77
C ASP A 36 26.07 7.31 8.53
N SER A 37 25.53 6.71 7.46
CA SER A 37 25.13 7.40 6.23
C SER A 37 23.63 7.72 6.18
N LEU A 38 22.86 7.47 7.23
CA LEU A 38 21.40 7.67 7.24
C LEU A 38 21.04 9.13 6.95
N PHE A 39 21.57 10.07 7.74
CA PHE A 39 21.24 11.49 7.59
C PHE A 39 21.80 12.13 6.31
N GLN A 40 22.83 11.54 5.72
CA GLN A 40 23.39 12.01 4.43
C GLN A 40 22.47 11.72 3.24
N ARG A 41 21.51 10.79 3.39
CA ARG A 41 20.55 10.39 2.35
C ARG A 41 19.17 10.97 2.55
N ILE A 42 18.97 11.79 3.59
CA ILE A 42 17.68 12.39 3.91
C ILE A 42 17.47 13.61 3.03
N GLU A 43 16.40 13.56 2.26
CA GLU A 43 15.90 14.69 1.48
C GLU A 43 14.57 15.15 2.10
N TYR A 44 14.37 16.46 2.10
CA TYR A 44 13.15 17.09 2.57
C TYR A 44 12.37 17.67 1.40
N LEU A 45 11.08 17.39 1.36
CA LEU A 45 10.15 18.02 0.44
C LEU A 45 9.18 18.90 1.24
N ARG A 46 8.91 20.11 0.75
CA ARG A 46 7.82 20.94 1.27
C ARG A 46 6.50 20.25 0.95
N LEU A 47 5.78 19.83 1.98
CA LEU A 47 4.51 19.12 1.83
C LEU A 47 3.43 20.06 1.31
N SER A 48 2.84 19.68 0.19
CA SER A 48 1.61 20.26 -0.34
C SER A 48 0.58 19.16 -0.47
N VAL A 49 -0.29 19.04 0.54
CA VAL A 49 -1.26 17.95 0.66
C VAL A 49 -2.67 18.51 0.51
N PRO A 50 -3.52 17.95 -0.35
CA PRO A 50 -4.92 18.36 -0.46
C PRO A 50 -5.62 18.27 0.90
N ARG A 51 -6.42 19.28 1.26
CA ARG A 51 -7.15 19.31 2.54
C ARG A 51 -8.09 18.11 2.75
N SER A 52 -8.56 17.51 1.66
CA SER A 52 -9.44 16.33 1.67
C SER A 52 -8.71 15.00 1.89
N HIS A 53 -7.37 15.02 1.86
CA HIS A 53 -6.53 13.85 2.05
C HIS A 53 -6.56 13.36 3.50
N ALA A 54 -6.51 12.04 3.69
CA ALA A 54 -6.77 11.40 4.98
C ALA A 54 -5.68 11.64 6.04
N ASN A 55 -4.47 12.00 5.60
CA ASN A 55 -3.34 12.29 6.46
C ASN A 55 -2.76 13.64 6.06
N SER A 56 -2.77 14.62 6.96
CA SER A 56 -2.18 15.93 6.70
C SER A 56 -0.65 15.93 6.65
N PHE A 57 -0.02 14.85 7.14
CA PHE A 57 1.43 14.69 7.23
C PHE A 57 1.86 13.33 6.66
N PRO A 58 1.64 13.07 5.36
CA PRO A 58 2.11 11.85 4.72
C PRO A 58 3.65 11.85 4.66
N LYS A 59 4.24 10.66 4.74
CA LYS A 59 5.70 10.45 4.77
C LYS A 59 6.26 10.53 3.35
N ILE A 60 6.16 11.71 2.76
CA ILE A 60 6.51 12.02 1.37
C ILE A 60 7.70 12.96 1.40
N GLY A 61 8.80 12.58 0.74
CA GLY A 61 10.02 13.39 0.70
C GLY A 61 10.63 13.55 -0.68
N LYS A 62 10.01 12.96 -1.72
CA LYS A 62 10.50 13.06 -3.10
C LYS A 62 9.46 13.67 -4.03
N ASP A 63 9.92 14.37 -5.06
CA ASP A 63 9.04 14.97 -6.05
C ASP A 63 8.14 13.95 -6.75
N VAL A 64 8.68 12.77 -7.09
CA VAL A 64 7.90 11.68 -7.72
C VAL A 64 6.72 11.23 -6.85
N GLU A 65 6.92 11.14 -5.53
CA GLU A 65 5.87 10.78 -4.58
C GLU A 65 4.78 11.86 -4.51
N ALA A 66 5.18 13.14 -4.51
CA ALA A 66 4.26 14.27 -4.50
C ALA A 66 3.42 14.34 -5.79
N ARG A 67 4.04 14.06 -6.95
CA ARG A 67 3.34 13.97 -8.24
C ARG A 67 2.33 12.81 -8.25
N ILE A 68 2.73 11.63 -7.77
CA ILE A 68 1.82 10.47 -7.63
C ILE A 68 0.64 10.83 -6.73
N LEU A 69 0.88 11.39 -5.54
CA LEU A 69 -0.19 11.79 -4.62
C LEU A 69 -1.15 12.78 -5.29
N THR A 70 -0.61 13.77 -6.00
CA THR A 70 -1.42 14.77 -6.73
C THR A 70 -2.33 14.11 -7.77
N LYS A 71 -1.80 13.16 -8.55
CA LYS A 71 -2.57 12.45 -9.58
C LYS A 71 -3.68 11.60 -8.99
N ILE A 72 -3.41 10.80 -7.96
CA ILE A 72 -4.44 9.96 -7.34
C ILE A 72 -5.54 10.80 -6.67
N CYS A 73 -5.19 11.95 -6.09
CA CYS A 73 -6.14 12.89 -5.49
C CYS A 73 -6.98 13.66 -6.51
N GLY A 74 -6.50 13.82 -7.75
CA GLY A 74 -7.14 14.62 -8.79
C GLY A 74 -8.53 14.12 -9.22
N TYR A 75 -8.84 12.85 -8.97
CA TYR A 75 -10.12 12.24 -9.33
C TYR A 75 -11.26 12.56 -8.36
N ASN A 76 -10.96 13.07 -7.17
CA ASN A 76 -11.95 13.42 -6.14
C ASN A 76 -12.95 12.29 -5.82
N LYS A 77 -12.48 11.04 -5.87
CA LYS A 77 -13.19 9.85 -5.41
C LYS A 77 -12.37 9.16 -4.33
N LYS A 78 -13.06 8.52 -3.40
CA LYS A 78 -12.48 7.69 -2.35
C LYS A 78 -12.94 6.26 -2.54
N PHE A 79 -12.15 5.30 -2.07
CA PHE A 79 -12.49 3.88 -2.16
C PHE A 79 -13.89 3.58 -1.60
N LYS A 80 -14.23 4.19 -0.45
CA LYS A 80 -15.53 4.02 0.20
C LYS A 80 -16.72 4.46 -0.64
N ASP A 81 -16.52 5.31 -1.64
CA ASP A 81 -17.60 5.77 -2.53
C ASP A 81 -18.15 4.62 -3.41
N PHE A 82 -17.44 3.50 -3.49
CA PHE A 82 -17.85 2.29 -4.22
C PHE A 82 -18.38 1.17 -3.31
N TYR A 83 -18.57 1.45 -2.02
CA TYR A 83 -19.18 0.50 -1.10
C TYR A 83 -20.64 0.24 -1.44
N SER A 84 -21.06 -1.01 -1.29
CA SER A 84 -22.42 -1.45 -1.61
C SER A 84 -22.89 -2.52 -0.64
N SER A 85 -24.08 -2.36 -0.07
CA SER A 85 -24.72 -3.33 0.83
C SER A 85 -25.10 -4.65 0.13
N ARG A 86 -25.18 -4.65 -1.21
CA ARG A 86 -25.45 -5.83 -2.05
C ARG A 86 -24.25 -6.20 -2.93
N GLY A 87 -23.07 -5.73 -2.55
CA GLY A 87 -21.81 -5.87 -3.25
C GLY A 87 -21.18 -7.27 -3.17
N LYS A 88 -19.93 -7.35 -3.60
CA LYS A 88 -19.04 -8.50 -3.37
C LYS A 88 -18.12 -8.21 -2.19
N SER A 89 -17.93 -9.21 -1.36
CA SER A 89 -16.99 -9.14 -0.24
C SER A 89 -15.55 -9.27 -0.72
N ILE A 90 -14.69 -8.39 -0.22
CA ILE A 90 -13.23 -8.47 -0.34
C ILE A 90 -12.67 -8.37 1.07
N TYR A 91 -11.62 -9.12 1.35
CA TYR A 91 -11.00 -9.16 2.66
C TYR A 91 -9.53 -8.78 2.58
N TYR A 92 -9.16 -7.58 3.03
CA TYR A 92 -7.76 -7.17 3.09
C TYR A 92 -7.12 -7.63 4.40
N HIS A 93 -5.86 -8.02 4.34
CA HIS A 93 -5.11 -8.41 5.52
C HIS A 93 -4.61 -7.18 6.28
N SER A 94 -4.99 -7.05 7.55
CA SER A 94 -4.61 -5.89 8.38
C SER A 94 -3.12 -5.88 8.76
N GLY A 95 -2.53 -7.02 9.11
CA GLY A 95 -1.12 -7.09 9.56
C GLY A 95 -0.13 -7.39 8.45
N GLY A 96 1.16 -7.47 8.78
CA GLY A 96 2.26 -7.84 7.87
C GLY A 96 2.99 -6.63 7.30
N ARG A 97 4.27 -6.82 6.92
CA ARG A 97 5.23 -5.71 6.81
C ARG A 97 5.58 -5.29 5.38
N TYR A 98 5.78 -6.24 4.47
CA TYR A 98 6.33 -5.96 3.14
C TYR A 98 5.38 -6.19 1.98
N TRP A 99 4.44 -7.13 2.12
CA TRP A 99 3.52 -7.48 1.05
C TRP A 99 2.09 -7.37 1.53
N ARG A 100 1.26 -6.59 0.82
CA ARG A 100 -0.19 -6.54 1.06
C ARG A 100 -0.88 -7.60 0.25
N LYS A 101 -1.96 -8.13 0.83
CA LYS A 101 -2.82 -9.11 0.17
C LYS A 101 -4.26 -8.87 0.57
N ALA A 102 -5.14 -9.06 -0.41
CA ALA A 102 -6.57 -9.19 -0.19
C ALA A 102 -7.08 -10.48 -0.85
N LEU A 103 -8.11 -11.06 -0.26
CA LEU A 103 -8.73 -12.33 -0.67
C LEU A 103 -10.24 -12.16 -0.86
N LEU A 104 -10.87 -13.13 -1.50
CA LEU A 104 -12.34 -13.20 -1.65
C LEU A 104 -13.02 -13.95 -0.49
N GLU A 105 -12.23 -14.47 0.43
CA GLU A 105 -12.67 -15.17 1.63
C GLU A 105 -11.95 -14.67 2.87
N LYS A 106 -12.59 -14.86 4.02
CA LYS A 106 -12.04 -14.47 5.32
C LYS A 106 -11.35 -15.67 5.97
N LEU A 107 -10.02 -15.69 5.95
CA LEU A 107 -9.25 -16.79 6.54
C LEU A 107 -9.03 -16.63 8.05
N SER A 108 -9.05 -15.40 8.59
CA SER A 108 -8.84 -15.16 10.03
C SER A 108 -9.42 -13.82 10.48
N SER A 109 -9.29 -13.50 11.77
CA SER A 109 -9.67 -12.20 12.35
C SER A 109 -8.81 -11.03 11.84
N HIS A 110 -7.61 -11.31 11.31
CA HIS A 110 -6.73 -10.32 10.69
C HIS A 110 -7.21 -9.88 9.31
N TYR A 111 -8.10 -10.64 8.67
CA TYR A 111 -8.73 -10.26 7.41
C TYR A 111 -9.98 -9.41 7.69
N LYS A 112 -9.95 -8.16 7.23
CA LYS A 112 -11.02 -7.17 7.40
C LYS A 112 -11.85 -7.09 6.13
N GLY A 113 -13.16 -7.25 6.28
CA GLY A 113 -14.09 -7.32 5.16
C GLY A 113 -14.61 -5.95 4.74
N ILE A 114 -14.72 -5.74 3.44
CA ILE A 114 -15.44 -4.63 2.81
C ILE A 114 -16.38 -5.22 1.75
N SER A 115 -17.45 -4.50 1.44
CA SER A 115 -18.40 -4.90 0.41
C SER A 115 -18.48 -3.83 -0.66
N VAL A 116 -18.08 -4.17 -1.88
CA VAL A 116 -17.90 -3.23 -3.01
C VAL A 116 -18.89 -3.59 -4.12
N ASP A 117 -19.35 -2.59 -4.88
CA ASP A 117 -20.18 -2.84 -6.06
C ASP A 117 -19.60 -3.97 -6.96
N ARG A 118 -20.49 -4.79 -7.54
CA ARG A 118 -20.10 -6.00 -8.28
C ARG A 118 -19.21 -5.70 -9.48
N ARG A 119 -19.43 -4.57 -10.16
CA ARG A 119 -18.61 -4.17 -11.32
C ARG A 119 -17.26 -3.61 -10.88
N ALA A 120 -17.22 -2.94 -9.74
CA ALA A 120 -15.99 -2.39 -9.16
C ALA A 120 -15.13 -3.44 -8.43
N ALA A 121 -15.70 -4.57 -8.01
CA ALA A 121 -15.04 -5.54 -7.15
C ALA A 121 -13.70 -6.09 -7.69
N PRO A 122 -13.54 -6.45 -8.99
CA PRO A 122 -12.24 -6.89 -9.50
C PRO A 122 -11.18 -5.77 -9.45
N ILE A 123 -11.58 -4.54 -9.76
CA ILE A 123 -10.69 -3.36 -9.75
C ILE A 123 -10.24 -3.06 -8.32
N ALA A 124 -11.20 -2.98 -7.39
CA ALA A 124 -10.99 -2.79 -5.97
C ALA A 124 -10.07 -3.87 -5.38
N PHE A 125 -10.28 -5.12 -5.76
CA PHE A 125 -9.45 -6.25 -5.34
C PHE A 125 -8.01 -6.11 -5.82
N CYS A 126 -7.80 -5.81 -7.09
CA CYS A 126 -6.48 -5.60 -7.67
C CYS A 126 -5.77 -4.41 -7.01
N LEU A 127 -6.47 -3.29 -6.79
CA LEU A 127 -5.91 -2.13 -6.10
C LEU A 127 -5.39 -2.51 -4.70
N LEU A 128 -6.17 -3.25 -3.90
CA LEU A 128 -5.75 -3.67 -2.56
C LEU A 128 -4.58 -4.68 -2.53
N ASN A 129 -4.26 -5.30 -3.67
CA ASN A 129 -3.10 -6.17 -3.85
C ASN A 129 -1.91 -5.46 -4.56
N SER A 130 -2.07 -4.19 -4.95
CA SER A 130 -1.08 -3.46 -5.76
C SER A 130 0.09 -2.90 -4.94
N GLN A 131 1.19 -2.58 -5.63
CA GLN A 131 2.28 -1.79 -5.08
C GLN A 131 1.85 -0.36 -4.74
N LEU A 132 0.95 0.22 -5.54
CA LEU A 132 0.40 1.54 -5.27
C LEU A 132 -0.29 1.61 -3.91
N PHE A 133 -1.09 0.59 -3.56
CA PHE A 133 -1.72 0.53 -2.24
C PHE A 133 -0.71 0.30 -1.12
N TYR A 134 0.32 -0.53 -1.34
CA TYR A 134 1.42 -0.68 -0.38
C TYR A 134 2.10 0.67 -0.09
N TRP A 135 2.49 1.41 -1.13
CA TRP A 135 3.08 2.75 -0.99
C TRP A 135 2.13 3.71 -0.26
N TYR A 136 0.86 3.74 -0.65
CA TYR A 136 -0.14 4.59 -0.01
C TYR A 136 -0.28 4.28 1.49
N TRP A 137 -0.39 3.01 1.86
CA TRP A 137 -0.45 2.59 3.25
C TRP A 137 0.80 3.00 4.02
N ILE A 138 2.01 2.72 3.51
CA ILE A 138 3.26 3.08 4.19
C ILE A 138 3.36 4.58 4.44
N THR A 139 3.04 5.39 3.43
CA THR A 139 3.12 6.86 3.54
C THR A 139 2.04 7.45 4.45
N ASN A 140 0.90 6.78 4.65
CA ASN A 140 -0.26 7.35 5.35
C ASN A 140 -0.60 6.74 6.72
N SER A 141 0.04 5.65 7.14
CA SER A 141 -0.33 4.88 8.35
C SER A 141 0.75 4.85 9.44
N ASN A 142 0.59 3.98 10.45
CA ASN A 142 1.65 3.62 11.40
C ASN A 142 2.68 2.62 10.83
N CYS A 143 2.52 2.20 9.56
CA CYS A 143 3.37 1.23 8.86
C CYS A 143 3.37 -0.19 9.47
N MET A 144 2.39 -0.51 10.30
CA MET A 144 2.25 -1.81 10.98
C MET A 144 0.92 -2.48 10.63
N ASP A 145 -0.17 -1.72 10.75
CA ASP A 145 -1.52 -2.21 10.51
C ASP A 145 -2.20 -1.40 9.41
N VAL A 146 -2.89 -2.09 8.51
CA VAL A 146 -3.90 -1.50 7.64
C VAL A 146 -5.19 -1.46 8.43
N VAL A 147 -5.68 -0.26 8.75
CA VAL A 147 -7.01 -0.08 9.34
C VAL A 147 -7.97 0.44 8.27
N SER A 148 -9.26 0.57 8.62
CA SER A 148 -10.28 0.94 7.64
C SER A 148 -9.98 2.28 6.99
N ARG A 149 -9.40 3.26 7.72
CA ARG A 149 -9.08 4.59 7.20
C ARG A 149 -8.19 4.54 5.95
N GLU A 150 -7.14 3.70 5.91
CA GLU A 150 -6.26 3.61 4.74
C GLU A 150 -6.94 3.00 3.53
N VAL A 151 -7.99 2.19 3.73
CA VAL A 151 -8.80 1.67 2.63
C VAL A 151 -9.87 2.70 2.28
N ASP A 152 -10.74 3.04 3.21
CA ASP A 152 -11.91 3.91 3.04
C ASP A 152 -11.55 5.25 2.38
N GLU A 153 -10.46 5.87 2.83
CA GLU A 153 -10.07 7.22 2.42
C GLU A 153 -9.03 7.24 1.30
N MET A 154 -8.62 6.08 0.75
CA MET A 154 -7.70 6.04 -0.38
C MET A 154 -8.30 6.79 -1.58
N PRO A 155 -7.61 7.81 -2.11
CA PRO A 155 -8.02 8.47 -3.34
C PRO A 155 -7.90 7.51 -4.51
N ILE A 156 -8.94 7.45 -5.33
CA ILE A 156 -9.01 6.54 -6.48
C ILE A 156 -9.56 7.23 -7.71
N PHE A 157 -9.27 6.67 -8.89
CA PHE A 157 -10.04 7.00 -10.09
C PHE A 157 -11.47 6.44 -9.99
N ASP A 158 -12.37 6.92 -10.84
CA ASP A 158 -13.73 6.41 -10.88
C ASP A 158 -13.75 4.99 -11.45
N PHE A 159 -13.94 3.97 -10.59
CA PHE A 159 -13.99 2.57 -11.02
C PHE A 159 -15.10 2.29 -12.05
N ALA A 160 -16.17 3.10 -12.10
CA ALA A 160 -17.24 2.92 -13.08
C ALA A 160 -16.78 3.26 -14.50
N MET A 161 -15.67 3.99 -14.67
CA MET A 161 -15.10 4.36 -15.96
C MET A 161 -14.16 3.29 -16.54
N SER A 162 -13.90 2.20 -15.80
CA SER A 162 -13.01 1.14 -16.24
C SER A 162 -13.77 -0.13 -16.63
N SER A 163 -13.24 -0.81 -17.65
CA SER A 163 -13.67 -2.15 -18.04
C SER A 163 -13.19 -3.17 -16.99
N PRO A 164 -14.07 -3.97 -16.36
CA PRO A 164 -13.67 -4.90 -15.31
C PRO A 164 -12.93 -6.14 -15.83
N GLU A 165 -12.94 -6.43 -17.14
CA GLU A 165 -12.47 -7.68 -17.73
C GLU A 165 -10.97 -7.91 -17.47
N ILE A 166 -10.14 -6.88 -17.70
CA ILE A 166 -8.69 -6.98 -17.47
C ILE A 166 -8.38 -7.22 -15.99
N PHE A 167 -9.09 -6.54 -15.08
CA PHE A 167 -8.94 -6.73 -13.64
C PHE A 167 -9.49 -8.07 -13.16
N THR A 168 -10.53 -8.60 -13.81
CA THR A 168 -11.08 -9.94 -13.52
C THR A 168 -10.05 -11.03 -13.87
N ASN A 169 -9.35 -10.87 -14.99
CA ASN A 169 -8.27 -11.78 -15.38
C ASN A 169 -7.10 -11.71 -14.39
N LEU A 170 -6.64 -10.49 -14.06
CA LEU A 170 -5.55 -10.29 -13.10
C LEU A 170 -5.89 -10.79 -11.69
N GLN A 171 -7.13 -10.58 -11.23
CA GLN A 171 -7.65 -11.16 -9.98
C GLN A 171 -7.56 -12.69 -10.01
N SER A 172 -7.95 -13.32 -11.11
CA SER A 172 -7.89 -14.78 -11.26
C SER A 172 -6.44 -15.29 -11.30
N GLU A 173 -5.53 -14.53 -11.91
CA GLU A 173 -4.10 -14.87 -11.96
C GLU A 173 -3.42 -14.78 -10.60
N ILE A 174 -3.63 -13.69 -9.86
CA ILE A 174 -3.01 -13.51 -8.55
C ILE A 174 -3.55 -14.51 -7.53
N LEU A 175 -4.85 -14.81 -7.54
CA LEU A 175 -5.42 -15.86 -6.68
C LEU A 175 -4.84 -17.24 -6.99
N ARG A 176 -4.63 -17.57 -8.28
CA ARG A 176 -3.93 -18.81 -8.67
C ARG A 176 -2.47 -18.81 -8.22
N ALA A 177 -1.79 -17.68 -8.29
CA ALA A 177 -0.41 -17.56 -7.81
C ALA A 177 -0.32 -17.74 -6.29
N TYR A 178 -1.21 -17.10 -5.52
CA TYR A 178 -1.34 -17.32 -4.08
C TYR A 178 -1.54 -18.79 -3.74
N SER A 179 -2.49 -19.47 -4.41
CA SER A 179 -2.73 -20.89 -4.17
C SER A 179 -1.52 -21.79 -4.51
N ARG A 180 -0.70 -21.44 -5.50
CA ARG A 180 0.52 -22.19 -5.83
C ARG A 180 1.66 -21.98 -4.83
N HIS A 181 1.69 -20.82 -4.18
CA HIS A 181 2.74 -20.40 -3.24
C HIS A 181 2.17 -20.23 -1.83
N SER A 182 1.23 -21.11 -1.45
CA SER A 182 0.66 -21.15 -0.11
C SER A 182 1.13 -22.37 0.65
N GLU A 183 1.28 -22.22 1.96
CA GLU A 183 1.55 -23.30 2.89
C GLU A 183 0.62 -23.22 4.10
N ILE A 184 0.34 -24.37 4.71
CA ILE A 184 -0.41 -24.44 5.95
C ILE A 184 0.60 -24.46 7.09
N ARG A 185 0.55 -23.46 7.97
CA ARG A 185 1.33 -23.43 9.21
C ARG A 185 0.43 -23.68 10.41
N GLN A 186 0.88 -24.57 11.29
CA GLN A 186 0.19 -24.80 12.55
C GLN A 186 0.60 -23.73 13.55
N ARG A 187 -0.33 -22.85 13.94
CA ARG A 187 -0.12 -21.99 15.10
C ARG A 187 -0.45 -22.78 16.36
N ARG A 188 0.60 -23.03 17.15
CA ARG A 188 0.52 -23.64 18.49
C ARG A 188 0.90 -22.60 19.53
N GLY A 189 -0.06 -21.77 19.92
CA GLY A 189 0.06 -20.86 21.06
C GLY A 189 -0.58 -21.44 22.31
N ALA A 190 -0.29 -20.89 23.49
CA ALA A 190 -0.88 -21.32 24.75
C ALA A 190 -2.43 -21.22 24.78
N ILE A 191 -3.02 -20.40 23.91
CA ILE A 191 -4.47 -20.13 23.84
C ILE A 191 -5.05 -20.52 22.47
N ILE A 192 -4.22 -20.69 21.42
CA ILE A 192 -4.68 -20.88 20.03
C ILE A 192 -4.02 -22.12 19.44
N LEU A 193 -4.84 -23.08 19.02
CA LEU A 193 -4.46 -24.22 18.21
C LEU A 193 -5.24 -24.16 16.90
N THR A 194 -4.61 -23.66 15.84
CA THR A 194 -5.27 -23.53 14.53
C THR A 194 -4.28 -23.63 13.38
N ASP A 195 -4.76 -24.09 12.23
CA ASP A 195 -4.01 -24.10 10.98
C ASP A 195 -4.24 -22.77 10.25
N GLU A 196 -3.16 -22.09 9.88
CA GLU A 196 -3.17 -20.81 9.18
C GLU A 196 -2.58 -20.99 7.77
N THR A 197 -3.30 -20.57 6.75
CA THR A 197 -2.78 -20.52 5.38
C THR A 197 -1.92 -19.27 5.22
N ASN A 198 -0.62 -19.49 5.04
CA ASN A 198 0.33 -18.45 4.69
C ASN A 198 0.55 -18.42 3.18
N PHE A 199 0.72 -17.22 2.66
CA PHE A 199 0.98 -16.98 1.23
C PHE A 199 2.32 -16.30 1.11
N ASP A 200 3.21 -16.88 0.33
CA ASP A 200 4.46 -16.25 -0.07
C ASP A 200 4.17 -15.29 -1.24
N VAL A 201 3.77 -14.07 -0.88
CA VAL A 201 3.27 -13.06 -1.82
C VAL A 201 4.37 -12.57 -2.76
N LYS A 202 5.64 -12.66 -2.38
CA LYS A 202 6.76 -12.16 -3.22
C LYS A 202 6.84 -12.88 -4.56
N HIS A 203 6.43 -14.16 -4.61
CA HIS A 203 6.34 -14.93 -5.85
C HIS A 203 5.25 -14.43 -6.82
N SER A 204 4.30 -13.65 -6.31
CA SER A 204 3.25 -13.03 -7.12
C SER A 204 3.64 -11.64 -7.65
N LYS A 205 4.85 -11.13 -7.35
CA LYS A 205 5.31 -9.81 -7.80
C LYS A 205 5.10 -9.58 -9.31
N PRO A 206 5.41 -10.50 -10.24
CA PRO A 206 5.21 -10.25 -11.67
C PRO A 206 3.75 -9.91 -12.04
N ILE A 207 2.78 -10.53 -11.34
CA ILE A 207 1.35 -10.28 -11.54
C ILE A 207 0.94 -8.97 -10.87
N ILE A 208 1.50 -8.66 -9.69
CA ILE A 208 1.29 -7.39 -9.00
C ILE A 208 1.82 -6.23 -9.86
N ASP A 209 3.00 -6.38 -10.47
CA ASP A 209 3.56 -5.37 -11.37
C ASP A 209 2.65 -5.14 -12.60
N GLU A 210 1.99 -6.19 -13.11
CA GLU A 210 1.02 -6.03 -14.20
C GLU A 210 -0.25 -5.31 -13.72
N ILE A 211 -0.71 -5.58 -12.50
CA ILE A 211 -1.78 -4.81 -11.87
C ILE A 211 -1.41 -3.32 -11.82
N ASP A 212 -0.20 -2.98 -11.36
CA ASP A 212 0.27 -1.59 -11.28
C ASP A 212 0.44 -0.96 -12.67
N ARG A 213 0.83 -1.70 -13.71
CA ARG A 213 0.84 -1.21 -15.10
C ARG A 213 -0.55 -0.82 -15.59
N VAL A 214 -1.57 -1.61 -15.26
CA VAL A 214 -2.95 -1.28 -15.63
C VAL A 214 -3.46 -0.08 -14.82
N LEU A 215 -3.22 -0.06 -13.50
CA LEU A 215 -3.60 1.06 -12.63
C LEU A 215 -2.93 2.37 -13.07
N ALA A 216 -1.65 2.34 -13.45
CA ALA A 216 -0.90 3.50 -13.94
C ALA A 216 -1.58 4.18 -15.12
N ARG A 217 -2.16 3.41 -16.06
CA ARG A 217 -2.92 3.97 -17.18
C ARG A 217 -4.17 4.70 -16.72
N HIS A 218 -4.88 4.17 -15.72
CA HIS A 218 -6.06 4.82 -15.16
C HIS A 218 -5.74 6.09 -14.38
N TYR A 219 -4.58 6.14 -13.69
CA TYR A 219 -4.15 7.34 -12.96
C TYR A 219 -3.37 8.34 -13.83
N GLY A 220 -2.97 7.97 -15.04
CA GLY A 220 -2.14 8.80 -15.91
C GLY A 220 -0.68 8.91 -15.42
N PHE A 221 -0.14 7.84 -14.84
CA PHE A 221 1.26 7.79 -14.42
C PHE A 221 2.19 7.77 -15.63
N THR A 222 3.34 8.41 -15.47
CA THR A 222 4.51 8.31 -16.35
C THR A 222 5.28 7.03 -16.05
N ASP A 223 6.19 6.65 -16.95
CA ASP A 223 7.06 5.49 -16.74
C ASP A 223 7.93 5.65 -15.48
N GLU A 224 8.39 6.86 -15.16
CA GLU A 224 9.15 7.15 -13.93
C GLU A 224 8.32 6.92 -12.67
N GLU A 225 7.07 7.37 -12.65
CA GLU A 225 6.18 7.20 -11.49
C GLU A 225 5.77 5.73 -11.31
N LEU A 226 5.52 5.02 -12.40
CA LEU A 226 5.25 3.59 -12.38
C LEU A 226 6.47 2.80 -11.88
N ASP A 227 7.67 3.11 -12.39
CA ASP A 227 8.91 2.47 -11.95
C ASP A 227 9.16 2.70 -10.45
N PHE A 228 8.94 3.93 -9.98
CA PHE A 228 9.01 4.25 -8.56
C PHE A 228 8.08 3.38 -7.72
N ILE A 229 6.81 3.23 -8.12
CA ILE A 229 5.83 2.41 -7.40
C ILE A 229 6.21 0.93 -7.42
N ILE A 230 6.59 0.39 -8.57
CA ILE A 230 6.99 -1.02 -8.73
C ILE A 230 8.21 -1.38 -7.87
N ASN A 231 9.14 -0.43 -7.73
CA ASN A 231 10.40 -0.61 -7.01
C ASN A 231 10.40 -0.04 -5.59
N TYR A 232 9.27 0.47 -5.11
CA TYR A 232 9.18 1.04 -3.77
C TYR A 232 9.50 -0.01 -2.69
N ASP A 233 10.50 0.31 -1.85
CA ASP A 233 11.08 -0.58 -0.83
C ASP A 233 11.61 -1.93 -1.37
N ILE A 234 11.91 -2.06 -2.67
CA ILE A 234 12.22 -3.36 -3.28
C ILE A 234 13.39 -4.10 -2.61
N LYS A 235 14.41 -3.38 -2.15
CA LYS A 235 15.55 -3.92 -1.36
C LYS A 235 15.07 -4.73 -0.16
N TYR A 236 14.02 -4.29 0.52
CA TYR A 236 13.50 -4.93 1.73
C TYR A 236 12.46 -6.00 1.42
N ARG A 237 11.71 -5.83 0.32
CA ARG A 237 10.58 -6.70 -0.05
C ARG A 237 11.01 -7.94 -0.83
N MET A 238 12.16 -7.87 -1.50
CA MET A 238 12.80 -8.98 -2.21
C MET A 238 14.14 -9.39 -1.60
N GLY A 239 14.63 -8.67 -0.59
CA GLY A 239 15.87 -8.98 0.11
C GLY A 239 15.69 -10.01 1.22
N SER A 240 16.79 -10.39 1.87
CA SER A 240 16.82 -11.31 3.01
C SER A 240 15.87 -10.89 4.15
N ASP A 241 15.67 -9.59 4.33
CA ASP A 241 14.80 -9.02 5.38
C ASP A 241 13.32 -9.46 5.19
N ALA A 242 12.89 -9.77 3.96
CA ALA A 242 11.56 -10.30 3.70
C ALA A 242 11.40 -11.76 4.14
N ALA A 243 12.49 -12.54 4.16
CA ALA A 243 12.47 -13.93 4.58
C ALA A 243 12.36 -14.07 6.11
N GLU A 244 12.95 -13.14 6.88
CA GLU A 244 12.88 -13.13 8.35
C GLU A 244 11.49 -12.74 8.89
N ASP A 245 10.73 -11.90 8.17
CA ASP A 245 9.34 -11.56 8.56
C ASP A 245 8.33 -12.68 8.19
N GLU A 246 8.75 -13.64 7.35
CA GLU A 246 8.00 -14.83 6.97
C GLU A 246 8.35 -16.04 7.85
N GLU A 247 9.22 -15.95 8.86
CA GLU A 247 9.44 -16.97 9.91
C GLU A 247 8.66 -16.66 11.19
#